data_AF-A0A4W3IP39-F1
#
_entry.id   AF-A0A4W3IP39-F1
#
_cell.length_a   1.000
_cell.length_b   1.000
_cell.length_c   1.000
_cell.angle_alpha   90.00
_cell.angle_beta   90.00
_cell.angle_gamma   90.00
#
_symmetry.space_group_name_H-M   'P 1'
#
loop_
_entity.id
_entity.type
_entity.pdbx_description
1 polymer ?
#
loop_
_entity_poly.entity_id
_entity_poly.type
_entity_poly.pdbx_seq_one_letter_code
_entity_poly.pdbx_strand_id
1 'polypeptide(L)' 'NPIPVSTLVLGDTSDTTSSSLAQRLAKKTGKQVFVSYNLPNTSSNTALEVENRIKQEMDAHPEKF' A
#
# COMPACT_ATOMS: atom_id res chain seq x y z
N ASN A 1 -18.61 -2.97 6.86
CA ASN A 1 -17.42 -2.12 6.62
C ASN A 1 -17.15 -2.04 5.13
N PRO A 2 -17.26 -0.85 4.51
CA PRO A 2 -17.03 -0.69 3.07
C PRO A 2 -15.57 -0.99 2.71
N ILE A 3 -15.36 -1.51 1.50
CA ILE A 3 -14.01 -1.72 0.95
C ILE A 3 -13.57 -0.39 0.32
N PRO A 4 -12.38 0.16 0.69
CA PRO A 4 -11.88 1.38 0.08
C PRO A 4 -11.72 1.23 -1.43
N VAL A 5 -12.00 2.28 -2.20
CA VAL A 5 -11.70 2.31 -3.64
C VAL A 5 -10.26 2.79 -3.83
N SER A 6 -9.56 2.24 -4.81
CA SER A 6 -8.21 2.66 -5.19
C SER A 6 -8.20 3.10 -6.63
N THR A 7 -7.40 4.12 -6.95
CA THR A 7 -7.23 4.65 -8.30
C THR A 7 -5.74 4.88 -8.56
N LEU A 8 -5.29 4.56 -9.76
CA LEU A 8 -3.92 4.84 -10.17
C LEU A 8 -3.83 6.30 -10.61
N VAL A 9 -2.98 7.08 -9.94
CA VAL A 9 -2.79 8.51 -10.28
C VAL A 9 -1.82 8.64 -11.46
N LEU A 10 -0.75 7.86 -11.46
CA LEU A 10 0.31 7.86 -12.48
C LEU A 10 0.89 6.45 -12.62
N GLY A 11 1.35 6.08 -13.81
CA GLY A 11 2.03 4.82 -14.09
C GLY A 11 1.23 3.87 -14.99
N ASP A 12 1.72 2.64 -15.12
CA ASP A 12 1.09 1.57 -15.90
C ASP A 12 -0.13 1.00 -15.15
N THR A 13 -1.29 1.00 -15.78
CA THR A 13 -2.54 0.49 -15.19
C THR A 13 -2.57 -1.01 -14.96
N SER A 14 -1.68 -1.77 -15.62
CA SER A 14 -1.54 -3.21 -15.42
C SER A 14 -0.76 -3.56 -14.15
N ASP A 15 0.08 -2.64 -13.66
CA ASP A 15 0.76 -2.78 -12.37
C ASP A 15 -0.19 -2.37 -11.24
N THR A 16 -0.69 -3.37 -10.53
CA THR A 16 -1.64 -3.17 -9.43
C THR A 16 -0.94 -3.06 -8.06
N THR A 17 0.39 -3.01 -8.00
CA THR A 17 1.14 -3.05 -6.74
C THR A 17 0.82 -1.85 -5.85
N SER A 18 0.96 -0.63 -6.39
CA SER A 18 0.71 0.62 -5.67
C SER A 18 -0.76 0.77 -5.28
N SER A 19 -1.67 0.49 -6.20
CA SER A 19 -3.12 0.61 -5.99
C SER A 19 -3.63 -0.40 -4.97
N SER A 20 -3.16 -1.65 -5.02
CA SER A 20 -3.54 -2.69 -4.07
C SER A 20 -2.98 -2.42 -2.67
N LEU A 21 -1.74 -1.92 -2.57
CA LEU A 21 -1.15 -1.53 -1.29
C LEU A 21 -1.91 -0.35 -0.66
N ALA A 22 -2.22 0.69 -1.45
CA ALA A 22 -2.99 1.84 -0.98
C ALA A 22 -4.35 1.43 -0.41
N GLN A 23 -5.07 0.52 -1.09
CA GLN A 23 -6.37 0.03 -0.64
C GLN A 23 -6.28 -0.68 0.72
N ARG A 24 -5.29 -1.57 0.89
CA ARG A 24 -5.10 -2.33 2.14
C ARG A 24 -4.70 -1.43 3.30
N LEU A 25 -3.81 -0.47 3.06
CA LEU A 25 -3.40 0.50 4.07
C LEU A 25 -4.54 1.46 4.44
N ALA A 26 -5.33 1.93 3.47
CA ALA A 26 -6.53 2.72 3.73
C ALA A 26 -7.54 1.95 4.59
N LYS A 27 -7.71 0.65 4.33
CA LYS A 27 -8.58 -0.21 5.15
C LYS A 27 -8.06 -0.39 6.59
N LYS A 28 -6.74 -0.53 6.78
CA LYS A 28 -6.12 -0.68 8.12
C LYS A 28 -6.18 0.60 8.94
N THR A 29 -5.90 1.74 8.31
CA THR A 29 -5.80 3.04 9.00
C THR A 29 -7.15 3.75 9.16
N GLY A 30 -8.14 3.45 8.31
CA GLY A 30 -9.39 4.20 8.26
C GLY A 30 -9.22 5.62 7.70
N LYS A 31 -8.08 5.91 7.06
CA LYS A 31 -7.74 7.22 6.49
C LYS A 31 -7.54 7.12 4.97
N GLN A 32 -7.51 8.27 4.30
CA GLN A 32 -7.07 8.35 2.91
C GLN A 32 -5.56 8.08 2.83
N VAL A 33 -5.13 7.23 1.90
CA VAL A 33 -3.73 6.83 1.73
C VAL A 33 -3.30 7.02 0.29
N PHE A 34 -2.11 7.61 0.11
CA PHE A 34 -1.41 7.69 -1.17
C PHE A 34 -0.17 6.80 -1.12
N VAL A 35 0.11 6.09 -2.21
CA VAL A 35 1.28 5.20 -2.33
C VAL A 35 2.04 5.57 -3.60
N SER A 36 3.33 5.87 -3.44
CA SER A 36 4.29 5.94 -4.54
C SER A 36 5.25 4.78 -4.37
N TYR A 37 5.26 3.85 -5.33
CA TYR A 37 6.04 2.62 -5.27
C TYR A 37 7.07 2.65 -6.40
N ASN A 38 8.35 2.84 -6.04
CA ASN A 38 9.43 3.09 -7.00
C ASN A 38 10.48 1.96 -7.02
N LEU A 39 10.14 0.77 -6.53
CA LEU A 39 11.06 -0.37 -6.55
C LEU A 39 11.00 -1.06 -7.92
N PRO A 40 12.14 -1.35 -8.56
CA PRO A 40 12.16 -1.92 -9.90
C PRO A 40 11.71 -3.38 -9.91
N ASN A 41 10.85 -3.70 -10.89
CA ASN A 41 10.37 -5.04 -11.28
C ASN A 41 10.30 -6.06 -10.13
N THR A 42 9.43 -5.76 -9.17
CA THR A 42 9.32 -6.56 -7.96
C THR A 42 8.46 -7.79 -8.21
N SER A 43 9.04 -8.97 -8.01
CA SER A 43 8.23 -10.19 -7.83
C SER A 43 7.15 -9.95 -6.77
N SER A 44 6.01 -10.63 -6.88
CA SER A 44 4.91 -10.51 -5.91
C SER A 44 5.35 -10.72 -4.46
N ASN A 45 6.39 -11.53 -4.24
CA ASN A 45 6.99 -11.76 -2.93
C ASN A 45 7.62 -10.50 -2.33
N THR A 46 8.34 -9.71 -3.13
CA THR A 46 8.96 -8.46 -2.66
C THR A 46 7.91 -7.43 -2.27
N ALA A 47 6.81 -7.30 -3.02
CA ALA A 47 5.71 -6.41 -2.67
C ALA A 47 5.06 -6.79 -1.32
N LEU A 48 4.95 -8.10 -1.06
CA LEU A 48 4.43 -8.61 0.22
C LEU A 48 5.38 -8.30 1.39
N GLU A 49 6.69 -8.47 1.20
CA GLU A 49 7.70 -8.13 2.22
C GLU A 49 7.67 -6.63 2.56
N VAL A 50 7.56 -5.77 1.55
CA VAL A 50 7.43 -4.31 1.74
C VAL A 50 6.17 -4.00 2.56
N GLU A 51 5.02 -4.58 2.21
CA GLU A 51 3.79 -4.38 2.96
C GLU A 51 3.89 -4.85 4.41
N ASN A 52 4.50 -6.03 4.64
CA ASN A 52 4.68 -6.56 5.99
C ASN A 52 5.58 -5.65 6.83
N ARG A 53 6.66 -5.13 6.26
CA ARG A 53 7.55 -4.20 6.95
C ARG A 53 6.84 -2.89 7.33
N ILE A 54 6.00 -2.35 6.44
CA ILE A 54 5.18 -1.16 6.73
C ILE A 54 4.20 -1.44 7.87
N LYS A 55 3.52 -2.59 7.85
CA LYS A 55 2.59 -2.97 8.93
C LYS A 55 3.30 -3.08 10.29
N GLN A 56 4.48 -3.70 10.31
CA GLN A 56 5.30 -3.78 11.53
C GLN A 56 5.68 -2.38 12.05
N GLU A 57 6.03 -1.45 11.15
CA GLU A 57 6.35 -0.07 11.55
C GLU A 57 5.11 0.67 12.09
N MET A 58 3.93 0.47 11.48
CA MET A 58 2.66 1.02 11.96
C MET A 58 2.26 0.48 13.33
N ASP A 59 2.55 -0.80 13.59
CA ASP A 59 2.24 -1.42 14.88
C ASP A 59 3.26 -0.98 15.96
N ALA A 60 4.52 -0.74 15.57
CA ALA A 60 5.57 -0.27 16.47
C ALA A 60 5.47 1.24 16.79
N HIS A 61 5.04 2.05 15.83
CA HIS A 61 4.97 3.51 15.90
C HIS A 61 3.63 4.05 15.38
N PRO A 62 2.50 3.70 16.01
CA PRO A 62 1.17 4.08 15.53
C PRO A 62 0.95 5.61 15.45
N GLU A 63 1.67 6.38 16.26
CA GLU A 63 1.60 7.85 16.27
C GLU A 63 2.12 8.52 14.99
N LYS A 64 2.87 7.78 14.16
CA LYS A 64 3.44 8.29 12.91
C LYS A 64 2.51 8.07 11.69
N PHE A 65 1.38 7.37 11.86
CA PHE A 65 0.52 6.92 10.75
C PHE A 65 -0.97 7.26 10.96
#